data_AF-M4SWW6-F1
#
_entry.id   AF-M4SWW6-F1
#
_cell.length_a   1.000
_cell.length_b   1.000
_cell.length_c   1.000
_cell.angle_alpha   90.00
_cell.angle_beta   90.00
_cell.angle_gamma   90.00
#
_symmetry.space_group_name_H-M   'P 1'
#
loop_
_entity.id
_entity.type
_entity.pdbx_description
1 polymer ?
#
loop_
_entity_poly.entity_id
_entity_poly.type
_entity_poly.pdbx_seq_one_letter_code
_entity_poly.pdbx_strand_id
1 'polypeptide(L)'
;LEYLNISTSTETYYNSKDGLLATGSGGDTQQKQKDWATKLQEIHKADATTGIIKFKRLDRSKQRDQANQQLITIQRKAASLQASITREVEGATTARTAAIRKLNDALFGTGKNEFDGSSVDAVENQICGGTPGHAKADGPLLNALYCLRVGMTDTPTNLCRHGTTPTAKPPTDPNDQKQAELNKIIAECNVDKRLKKLTAYTLSAAAAGAKGLLSRYGTTRQNGPGHAYLGKPTDVQGCDGQGNQGMCVNYQVQLSKSGSGIK
;
A
#
# COMPACT_ATOMS: atom_id res chain seq x y z
N LEU A 1 -13.35 21.22 26.02
CA LEU A 1 -13.44 20.44 27.28
C LEU A 1 -12.42 20.90 28.31
N GLU A 2 -11.15 21.03 27.94
CA GLU A 2 -10.10 21.50 28.86
C GLU A 2 -10.44 22.85 29.53
N TYR A 3 -10.79 23.89 28.75
CA TYR A 3 -11.15 25.20 29.32
C TYR A 3 -12.37 25.18 30.24
N LEU A 4 -13.36 24.32 29.96
CA LEU A 4 -14.51 24.12 30.85
C LEU A 4 -14.10 23.43 32.16
N ASN A 5 -13.19 22.46 32.10
CA ASN A 5 -12.68 21.81 33.30
C ASN A 5 -11.86 22.79 34.16
N ILE A 6 -11.03 23.62 33.53
CA ILE A 6 -10.27 24.67 34.24
C ILE A 6 -11.22 25.73 34.83
N SER A 7 -12.23 26.18 34.09
CA SER A 7 -13.13 27.23 34.61
C SER A 7 -14.01 26.76 35.77
N THR A 8 -14.22 25.45 35.92
CA THR A 8 -14.98 24.85 37.03
C THR A 8 -14.10 24.31 38.16
N SER A 9 -12.78 24.29 38.01
CA SER A 9 -11.86 23.67 38.97
C SER A 9 -11.82 24.38 40.33
N THR A 10 -11.19 23.75 41.32
CA THR A 10 -10.85 24.38 42.60
C THR A 10 -10.04 25.66 42.40
N GLU A 11 -10.07 26.56 43.38
CA GLU A 11 -9.27 27.79 43.33
C GLU A 11 -7.77 27.48 43.32
N THR A 12 -7.35 26.45 44.04
CA THR A 12 -5.95 25.98 44.06
C THR A 12 -5.51 25.47 42.69
N TYR A 13 -6.34 24.69 42.00
CA TYR A 13 -6.02 24.22 40.66
C TYR A 13 -6.00 25.36 39.64
N TYR A 14 -6.99 26.25 39.71
CA TYR A 14 -7.10 27.39 38.81
C TYR A 14 -5.91 28.35 38.94
N ASN A 15 -5.49 28.65 40.17
CA ASN A 15 -4.41 29.60 40.44
C ASN A 15 -3.01 29.01 40.26
N SER A 16 -2.79 27.75 40.66
CA SER A 16 -1.43 27.18 40.73
C SER A 16 -1.29 25.73 40.25
N LYS A 17 -2.34 25.15 39.64
CA LYS A 17 -2.46 23.70 39.42
C LYS A 17 -2.14 22.89 40.68
N ASP A 18 -2.70 23.31 41.82
CA ASP A 18 -2.46 22.68 43.12
C ASP A 18 -0.95 22.65 43.49
N GLY A 19 -0.25 23.75 43.20
CA GLY A 19 1.17 23.91 43.51
C GLY A 19 2.14 23.38 42.45
N LEU A 20 1.66 22.70 41.41
CA LEU A 20 2.51 22.16 40.32
C LEU A 20 3.19 23.25 39.46
N LEU A 21 2.74 24.50 39.55
CA LEU A 21 3.38 25.65 38.88
C LEU A 21 4.49 26.31 39.72
N ALA A 22 4.63 25.94 41.00
CA ALA A 22 5.58 26.55 41.95
C ALA A 22 6.89 25.75 42.11
N THR A 23 6.94 24.51 41.63
CA THR A 23 8.09 23.63 41.79
C THR A 23 9.09 23.78 40.63
N GLY A 24 10.05 24.71 40.76
CA GLY A 24 11.26 24.78 39.92
C GLY A 24 11.61 26.18 39.40
N SER A 25 12.91 26.53 39.38
CA SER A 25 13.45 27.80 38.86
C SER A 25 14.14 27.65 37.48
N GLY A 26 13.85 26.58 36.74
CA GLY A 26 14.38 26.32 35.39
C GLY A 26 13.45 26.76 34.26
N GLY A 27 13.97 26.88 33.04
CA GLY A 27 13.23 27.36 31.85
C GLY A 27 11.92 26.60 31.54
N ASP A 28 11.86 25.30 31.85
CA ASP A 28 10.65 24.48 31.72
C ASP A 28 9.50 24.95 32.64
N THR A 29 9.82 25.47 33.83
CA THR A 29 8.79 26.00 34.75
C THR A 29 8.21 27.33 34.26
N GLN A 30 9.06 28.21 33.72
CA GLN A 30 8.60 29.47 33.11
C GLN A 30 7.71 29.22 31.89
N GLN A 31 8.04 28.22 31.06
CA GLN A 31 7.20 27.86 29.91
C GLN A 31 5.84 27.33 30.38
N LYS A 32 5.81 26.43 31.37
CA LYS A 32 4.54 25.92 31.94
C LYS A 32 3.67 27.03 32.54
N GLN A 33 4.28 28.03 33.18
CA GLN A 33 3.57 29.20 33.70
C GLN A 33 3.01 30.07 32.57
N LYS A 34 3.77 30.32 31.51
CA LYS A 34 3.29 31.04 30.32
C LYS A 34 2.13 30.29 29.65
N ASP A 35 2.28 29.00 29.41
CA ASP A 35 1.23 28.16 28.80
C ASP A 35 -0.04 28.18 29.66
N TRP A 36 0.11 28.15 30.99
CA TRP A 36 -1.03 28.26 31.90
C TRP A 36 -1.70 29.63 31.81
N ALA A 37 -0.93 30.72 31.83
CA ALA A 37 -1.45 32.07 31.68
C ALA A 37 -2.22 32.26 30.36
N THR A 38 -1.71 31.71 29.25
CA THR A 38 -2.43 31.70 27.96
C THR A 38 -3.76 30.95 28.05
N LYS A 39 -3.79 29.80 28.73
CA LYS A 39 -5.05 29.06 28.95
C LYS A 39 -6.05 29.85 29.79
N LEU A 40 -5.58 30.57 30.81
CA LEU A 40 -6.44 31.44 31.61
C LEU A 40 -6.97 32.62 30.80
N GLN A 41 -6.17 33.22 29.93
CA GLN A 41 -6.63 34.29 29.03
C GLN A 41 -7.75 33.82 28.11
N GLU A 42 -7.64 32.63 27.53
CA GLU A 42 -8.69 32.05 26.67
C GLU A 42 -10.00 31.78 27.44
N ILE A 43 -9.94 31.54 28.76
CA ILE A 43 -11.14 31.40 29.60
C ILE A 43 -11.90 32.72 29.74
N HIS A 44 -11.18 33.85 29.78
CA HIS A 44 -11.75 35.20 29.93
C HIS A 44 -12.06 35.88 28.60
N LYS A 45 -11.65 35.29 27.49
CA LYS A 45 -11.83 35.86 26.16
C LYS A 45 -13.31 35.92 25.81
N ALA A 46 -13.79 37.15 25.61
CA ALA A 46 -15.12 37.38 25.04
C ALA A 46 -15.11 37.02 23.56
N ASP A 47 -16.19 36.39 23.12
CA ASP A 47 -16.46 36.24 21.69
C ASP A 47 -16.60 37.63 21.04
N ALA A 48 -15.88 37.85 19.94
CA ALA A 48 -15.76 39.18 19.33
C ALA A 48 -17.08 39.71 18.74
N THR A 49 -18.03 38.82 18.45
CA THR A 49 -19.31 39.16 17.83
C THR A 49 -20.42 39.31 18.86
N THR A 50 -20.42 38.47 19.89
CA THR A 50 -21.50 38.43 20.90
C THR A 50 -21.13 39.08 22.22
N GLY A 51 -19.84 39.32 22.48
CA GLY A 51 -19.34 39.82 23.77
C GLY A 51 -19.43 38.81 24.91
N ILE A 52 -19.89 37.58 24.64
CA ILE A 52 -20.13 36.55 25.65
C ILE A 52 -18.83 35.81 25.95
N ILE A 53 -18.50 35.67 27.24
CA ILE A 53 -17.38 34.85 27.70
C ILE A 53 -17.84 33.39 27.78
N LYS A 54 -17.43 32.58 26.80
CA LYS A 54 -17.88 31.19 26.63
C LYS A 54 -17.53 30.28 27.82
N PHE A 55 -16.40 30.51 28.46
CA PHE A 55 -15.90 29.67 29.56
C PHE A 55 -15.96 30.38 30.91
N LYS A 56 -16.86 31.36 31.07
CA LYS A 56 -16.98 32.18 32.28
C LYS A 56 -16.89 31.31 33.54
N ARG A 57 -15.91 31.61 34.38
CA ARG A 57 -15.78 31.01 35.70
C ARG A 57 -16.91 31.53 36.59
N LEU A 58 -17.68 30.61 37.14
CA LEU A 58 -18.74 30.91 38.10
C LEU A 58 -18.18 30.95 39.52
N ASP A 59 -18.86 31.70 40.39
CA ASP A 59 -18.56 31.70 41.82
C ASP A 59 -18.69 30.28 42.41
N ARG A 60 -17.95 30.05 43.49
CA ARG A 60 -17.93 28.74 44.13
C ARG A 60 -19.32 28.37 44.63
N SER A 61 -19.80 27.21 44.18
CA SER A 61 -21.11 26.68 44.51
C SER A 61 -21.10 25.15 44.38
N LYS A 62 -22.07 24.48 45.01
CA LYS A 62 -22.24 23.02 44.87
C LYS A 62 -22.40 22.60 43.41
N GLN A 63 -23.07 23.43 42.61
CA GLN A 63 -23.31 23.20 41.19
C GLN A 63 -22.01 23.27 40.38
N ARG A 64 -21.13 24.24 40.68
CA ARG A 64 -19.80 24.33 40.05
C ARG A 64 -18.95 23.10 40.36
N ASP A 65 -18.94 22.68 41.62
CA ASP A 65 -18.16 21.52 42.06
C ASP A 65 -18.68 20.20 41.42
N GLN A 66 -20.00 20.03 41.32
CA GLN A 66 -20.63 18.91 40.61
C GLN A 66 -20.30 18.91 39.10
N ALA A 67 -20.38 20.08 38.46
CA ALA A 67 -20.00 20.23 37.06
C ALA A 67 -18.53 19.87 36.83
N ASN A 68 -17.63 20.27 37.74
CA ASN A 68 -16.22 19.92 37.67
C ASN A 68 -16.00 18.40 37.72
N GLN A 69 -16.65 17.70 38.65
CA GLN A 69 -16.55 16.23 38.74
C GLN A 69 -17.03 15.52 37.46
N GLN A 70 -18.13 16.00 36.87
CA GLN A 70 -18.62 15.49 35.59
C GLN A 70 -17.65 15.77 34.45
N LEU A 71 -17.11 16.99 34.38
CA LEU A 71 -16.13 17.39 33.37
C LEU A 71 -14.82 16.60 33.48
N ILE A 72 -14.34 16.30 34.68
CA ILE A 72 -13.19 15.40 34.91
C ILE A 72 -13.49 14.02 34.32
N THR A 73 -14.68 13.48 34.58
CA THR A 73 -15.09 12.16 34.06
C THR A 73 -15.16 12.15 32.54
N ILE A 74 -15.77 13.19 31.95
CA ILE A 74 -15.86 13.35 30.50
C ILE A 74 -14.47 13.52 29.88
N GLN A 75 -13.59 14.32 30.49
CA GLN A 75 -12.24 14.53 30.00
C GLN A 75 -11.41 13.24 30.03
N ARG A 76 -11.54 12.42 31.07
CA ARG A 76 -10.89 11.09 31.13
C ARG A 76 -11.39 10.17 30.01
N LYS A 77 -12.70 10.11 29.78
CA LYS A 77 -13.29 9.33 28.68
C LYS A 77 -12.82 9.82 27.31
N ALA A 78 -12.83 11.15 27.11
CA ALA A 78 -12.38 11.77 25.87
C ALA A 78 -10.89 11.49 25.60
N ALA A 79 -10.04 11.60 26.62
CA ALA A 79 -8.61 11.28 26.49
C ALA A 79 -8.37 9.80 26.14
N SER A 80 -9.12 8.88 26.78
CA SER A 80 -9.05 7.45 26.46
C SER A 80 -9.51 7.15 25.04
N LEU A 81 -10.60 7.77 24.59
CA LEU A 81 -11.10 7.61 23.22
C LEU A 81 -10.13 8.19 22.19
N GLN A 82 -9.58 9.38 22.46
CA GLN A 82 -8.57 10.00 21.60
C GLN A 82 -7.35 9.09 21.47
N ALA A 83 -6.84 8.53 22.56
CA ALA A 83 -5.72 7.60 22.52
C ALA A 83 -6.04 6.32 21.73
N SER A 84 -7.28 5.80 21.84
CA SER A 84 -7.72 4.64 21.04
C SER A 84 -7.76 4.96 19.55
N ILE A 85 -8.39 6.08 19.18
CA ILE A 85 -8.49 6.53 17.79
C ILE A 85 -7.10 6.76 17.20
N THR A 86 -6.21 7.45 17.91
CA THR A 86 -4.83 7.67 17.45
C THR A 86 -4.13 6.35 17.18
N ARG A 87 -4.21 5.39 18.11
CA ARG A 87 -3.61 4.06 17.93
C ARG A 87 -4.19 3.31 16.73
N GLU A 88 -5.50 3.35 16.55
CA GLU A 88 -6.18 2.68 15.43
C GLU A 88 -5.80 3.30 14.08
N VAL A 89 -5.72 4.64 14.01
CA VAL A 89 -5.30 5.36 12.80
C VAL A 89 -3.84 5.07 12.46
N GLU A 90 -2.95 5.08 13.45
CA GLU A 90 -1.54 4.71 13.27
C GLU A 90 -1.41 3.25 12.81
N GLY A 91 -2.15 2.33 13.45
CA GLY A 91 -2.19 0.91 13.07
C GLY A 91 -2.68 0.71 11.63
N ALA A 92 -3.76 1.38 11.24
CA ALA A 92 -4.29 1.35 9.89
C ALA A 92 -3.31 1.92 8.87
N THR A 93 -2.62 3.01 9.20
CA THR A 93 -1.61 3.63 8.34
C THR A 93 -0.43 2.70 8.11
N THR A 94 0.10 2.10 9.17
CA THR A 94 1.19 1.10 9.09
C THR A 94 0.78 -0.11 8.25
N ALA A 95 -0.41 -0.66 8.50
CA ALA A 95 -0.94 -1.79 7.74
C ALA A 95 -1.10 -1.46 6.24
N ARG A 96 -1.60 -0.25 5.92
CA ARG A 96 -1.73 0.23 4.54
C ARG A 96 -0.36 0.34 3.86
N THR A 97 0.63 0.92 4.51
CA THR A 97 1.99 1.04 3.97
C THR A 97 2.62 -0.33 3.72
N ALA A 98 2.46 -1.27 4.66
CA ALA A 98 2.93 -2.64 4.50
C ALA A 98 2.23 -3.37 3.35
N ALA A 99 0.91 -3.18 3.18
CA ALA A 99 0.16 -3.76 2.06
C ALA A 99 0.63 -3.20 0.72
N ILE A 100 0.81 -1.89 0.60
CA ILE A 100 1.35 -1.24 -0.62
C ILE A 100 2.75 -1.78 -0.92
N ARG A 101 3.61 -1.92 0.09
CA ARG A 101 4.95 -2.51 -0.08
C ARG A 101 4.88 -3.91 -0.67
N LYS A 102 4.07 -4.80 -0.09
CA LYS A 102 3.91 -6.17 -0.60
C LYS A 102 3.39 -6.22 -2.03
N LEU A 103 2.46 -5.33 -2.37
CA LEU A 103 1.93 -5.24 -3.74
C LEU A 103 3.00 -4.75 -4.71
N ASN A 104 3.77 -3.74 -4.34
CA ASN A 104 4.88 -3.25 -5.15
C ASN A 104 5.97 -4.31 -5.32
N ASP A 105 6.33 -5.03 -4.26
CA ASP A 105 7.30 -6.11 -4.32
C ASP A 105 6.82 -7.24 -5.25
N ALA A 106 5.52 -7.58 -5.20
CA ALA A 106 4.93 -8.56 -6.10
C ALA A 106 4.85 -8.08 -7.56
N LEU A 107 4.58 -6.79 -7.80
CA LEU A 107 4.46 -6.23 -9.15
C LEU A 107 5.81 -5.98 -9.81
N PHE A 108 6.73 -5.37 -9.07
CA PHE A 108 7.96 -4.75 -9.59
C PHE A 108 9.24 -5.44 -9.09
N GLY A 109 9.13 -6.26 -8.04
CA GLY A 109 10.26 -6.87 -7.35
C GLY A 109 10.64 -6.15 -6.07
N THR A 110 11.35 -6.87 -5.21
CA THR A 110 11.70 -6.45 -3.84
C THR A 110 12.31 -5.05 -3.81
N GLY A 111 11.69 -4.15 -3.04
CA GLY A 111 12.21 -2.80 -2.79
C GLY A 111 11.94 -1.80 -3.92
N LYS A 112 11.27 -2.22 -5.00
CA LYS A 112 10.92 -1.33 -6.12
C LYS A 112 9.55 -0.69 -5.91
N ASN A 113 9.33 0.47 -6.51
CA ASN A 113 8.03 1.15 -6.52
C ASN A 113 7.45 1.25 -7.95
N GLU A 114 8.25 0.89 -8.94
CA GLU A 114 7.91 0.94 -10.35
C GLU A 114 8.76 -0.10 -11.09
N PHE A 115 8.32 -0.44 -12.31
CA PHE A 115 9.10 -1.28 -13.20
C PHE A 115 10.19 -0.45 -13.88
N ASP A 116 11.43 -0.93 -13.82
CA ASP A 116 12.60 -0.27 -14.41
C ASP A 116 13.34 -1.16 -15.43
N GLY A 117 12.73 -2.27 -15.85
CA GLY A 117 13.32 -3.23 -16.79
C GLY A 117 14.47 -4.08 -16.23
N SER A 118 15.03 -3.75 -15.06
CA SER A 118 16.22 -4.42 -14.51
C SER A 118 15.95 -5.84 -14.01
N SER A 119 14.69 -6.15 -13.67
CA SER A 119 14.25 -7.49 -13.27
C SER A 119 14.19 -8.47 -14.44
N VAL A 120 14.28 -7.98 -15.68
CA VAL A 120 14.27 -8.78 -16.91
C VAL A 120 15.72 -9.07 -17.30
N ASP A 121 16.19 -10.27 -16.93
CA ASP A 121 17.53 -10.79 -17.23
C ASP A 121 17.75 -10.91 -18.75
N ALA A 122 18.94 -10.54 -19.23
CA ALA A 122 19.33 -10.67 -20.64
C ALA A 122 19.19 -12.11 -21.18
N VAL A 123 19.18 -13.12 -20.31
CA VAL A 123 18.86 -14.51 -20.69
C VAL A 123 17.36 -14.73 -20.60
N GLU A 124 16.64 -14.41 -21.67
CA GLU A 124 15.18 -14.48 -21.82
C GLU A 124 14.54 -15.75 -21.28
N ASN A 125 15.11 -16.89 -21.65
CA ASN A 125 14.61 -18.20 -21.29
C ASN A 125 14.60 -18.41 -19.76
N GLN A 126 15.41 -17.69 -18.99
CA GLN A 126 15.42 -17.85 -17.54
C GLN A 126 14.25 -17.17 -16.85
N ILE A 127 13.89 -15.95 -17.26
CA ILE A 127 12.78 -15.20 -16.65
C ILE A 127 11.42 -15.71 -17.12
N CYS A 128 11.36 -16.28 -18.32
CA CYS A 128 10.15 -16.91 -18.86
C CYS A 128 10.12 -18.41 -18.59
N GLY A 129 11.13 -18.95 -17.91
CA GLY A 129 11.25 -20.37 -17.56
C GLY A 129 11.86 -21.26 -18.65
N GLY A 130 11.68 -20.96 -19.93
CA GLY A 130 12.32 -21.69 -21.03
C GLY A 130 11.97 -23.18 -21.01
N THR A 131 12.92 -24.05 -21.41
CA THR A 131 12.79 -25.52 -21.29
C THR A 131 14.01 -26.07 -20.57
N PRO A 132 13.84 -26.84 -19.47
CA PRO A 132 12.61 -27.42 -18.94
C PRO A 132 11.82 -26.54 -17.94
N GLY A 133 12.19 -25.28 -17.72
CA GLY A 133 11.66 -24.44 -16.63
C GLY A 133 12.82 -23.82 -15.85
N HIS A 134 12.56 -22.73 -15.12
CA HIS A 134 13.61 -22.04 -14.38
C HIS A 134 13.09 -21.36 -13.11
N ALA A 135 13.92 -21.26 -12.08
CA ALA A 135 13.54 -20.65 -10.80
C ALA A 135 13.11 -19.17 -10.94
N LYS A 136 13.72 -18.43 -11.88
CA LYS A 136 13.41 -17.01 -12.15
C LYS A 136 12.05 -16.78 -12.83
N ALA A 137 11.34 -17.84 -13.25
CA ALA A 137 9.95 -17.72 -13.72
C ALA A 137 9.00 -17.24 -12.60
N ASP A 138 9.35 -17.50 -11.34
CA ASP A 138 8.64 -17.02 -10.14
C ASP A 138 9.01 -15.56 -9.76
N GLY A 139 9.35 -14.75 -10.77
CA GLY A 139 9.73 -13.36 -10.59
C GLY A 139 8.51 -12.43 -10.40
N PRO A 140 8.76 -11.11 -10.34
CA PRO A 140 7.68 -10.12 -10.25
C PRO A 140 6.64 -10.27 -11.36
N LEU A 141 5.39 -9.93 -11.07
CA LEU A 141 4.27 -10.11 -12.01
C LEU A 141 4.51 -9.41 -13.36
N LEU A 142 5.22 -8.28 -13.36
CA LEU A 142 5.55 -7.60 -14.62
C LEU A 142 6.59 -8.32 -15.47
N ASN A 143 7.43 -9.19 -14.91
CA ASN A 143 8.24 -10.11 -15.72
C ASN A 143 7.35 -11.11 -16.46
N ALA A 144 6.31 -11.64 -15.81
CA ALA A 144 5.37 -12.53 -16.46
C ALA A 144 4.61 -11.81 -17.59
N LEU A 145 4.15 -10.57 -17.37
CA LEU A 145 3.51 -9.77 -18.41
C LEU A 145 4.50 -9.49 -19.57
N TYR A 146 5.75 -9.18 -19.26
CA TYR A 146 6.81 -9.01 -20.25
C TYR A 146 7.00 -10.27 -21.09
N CYS A 147 7.12 -11.45 -20.48
CA CYS A 147 7.21 -12.75 -21.17
C CYS A 147 5.97 -13.11 -22.00
N LEU A 148 4.82 -12.51 -21.72
CA LEU A 148 3.59 -12.74 -22.47
C LEU A 148 3.41 -11.78 -23.66
N ARG A 149 4.13 -10.66 -23.69
CA ARG A 149 3.81 -9.53 -24.60
C ARG A 149 4.97 -8.77 -25.22
N VAL A 150 6.17 -8.83 -24.64
CA VAL A 150 7.25 -7.87 -24.90
C VAL A 150 8.58 -8.57 -25.19
N GLY A 151 8.93 -9.60 -24.40
CA GLY A 151 10.10 -10.45 -24.61
C GLY A 151 9.92 -11.30 -25.86
N MET A 152 10.16 -10.68 -27.00
CA MET A 152 10.02 -11.27 -28.32
C MET A 152 11.24 -10.91 -29.14
N THR A 153 11.62 -11.79 -30.06
CA THR A 153 12.63 -11.47 -31.09
C THR A 153 12.00 -10.88 -32.35
N ASP A 154 10.74 -11.23 -32.65
CA ASP A 154 10.00 -10.76 -33.82
C ASP A 154 8.77 -9.94 -33.43
N THR A 155 8.25 -9.11 -34.34
CA THR A 155 7.05 -8.29 -34.10
C THR A 155 5.78 -9.11 -34.35
N PRO A 156 5.07 -9.57 -33.30
CA PRO A 156 3.90 -10.42 -33.51
C PRO A 156 2.63 -9.58 -33.60
N THR A 157 1.62 -10.17 -34.21
CA THR A 157 0.30 -9.55 -34.33
C THR A 157 -0.70 -10.25 -33.41
N ASN A 158 -1.59 -9.47 -32.79
CA ASN A 158 -2.79 -9.97 -32.11
C ASN A 158 -2.61 -10.83 -30.84
N LEU A 159 -1.41 -10.94 -30.24
CA LEU A 159 -1.15 -11.95 -29.20
C LEU A 159 -1.86 -11.75 -27.84
N CYS A 160 -2.14 -10.53 -27.38
CA CYS A 160 -3.06 -10.35 -26.23
C CYS A 160 -4.13 -9.27 -26.42
N ARG A 161 -4.12 -8.56 -27.56
CA ARG A 161 -5.23 -7.70 -27.97
C ARG A 161 -5.31 -7.72 -29.49
N HIS A 162 -6.51 -8.02 -30.00
CA HIS A 162 -6.78 -7.95 -31.42
C HIS A 162 -6.51 -6.54 -31.96
N GLY A 163 -5.87 -6.43 -33.12
CA GLY A 163 -5.48 -5.18 -33.74
C GLY A 163 -4.28 -4.48 -33.08
N THR A 164 -3.51 -5.18 -32.23
CA THR A 164 -2.26 -4.65 -31.67
C THR A 164 -1.04 -5.36 -32.22
N THR A 165 0.02 -4.56 -32.39
CA THR A 165 1.34 -4.98 -32.87
C THR A 165 2.38 -4.36 -31.93
N PRO A 166 2.58 -4.96 -30.74
CA PRO A 166 3.58 -4.44 -29.81
C PRO A 166 4.98 -4.51 -30.42
N THR A 167 5.84 -3.57 -30.04
CA THR A 167 7.23 -3.56 -30.50
C THR A 167 7.98 -4.63 -29.71
N ALA A 168 8.62 -5.56 -30.40
CA ALA A 168 9.47 -6.55 -29.77
C ALA A 168 10.61 -5.87 -29.01
N LYS A 169 10.80 -6.23 -27.74
CA LYS A 169 11.92 -5.77 -26.92
C LYS A 169 12.54 -6.99 -26.25
N PRO A 170 13.53 -7.66 -26.87
CA PRO A 170 14.17 -8.82 -26.27
C PRO A 170 14.91 -8.44 -24.98
N PRO A 171 15.22 -9.39 -24.11
CA PRO A 171 15.79 -9.05 -22.80
C PRO A 171 17.18 -8.42 -22.82
N THR A 172 17.91 -8.60 -23.92
CA THR A 172 19.18 -7.94 -24.22
C THR A 172 19.04 -6.45 -24.47
N ASP A 173 17.83 -5.95 -24.73
CA ASP A 173 17.60 -4.52 -24.94
C ASP A 173 17.85 -3.72 -23.65
N PRO A 174 18.22 -2.43 -23.78
CA PRO A 174 18.33 -1.52 -22.67
C PRO A 174 17.08 -1.48 -21.79
N ASN A 175 17.30 -1.36 -20.48
CA ASN A 175 16.25 -1.43 -19.46
C ASN A 175 15.14 -0.37 -19.66
N ASP A 176 15.50 0.84 -20.07
CA ASP A 176 14.58 1.93 -20.39
C ASP A 176 13.66 1.59 -21.56
N GLN A 177 14.16 0.87 -22.58
CA GLN A 177 13.34 0.43 -23.71
C GLN A 177 12.36 -0.67 -23.32
N LYS A 178 12.81 -1.65 -22.51
CA LYS A 178 11.94 -2.69 -21.94
C LYS A 178 10.85 -2.07 -21.08
N GLN A 179 11.21 -1.10 -20.24
CA GLN A 179 10.29 -0.34 -19.41
C GLN A 179 9.26 0.43 -20.26
N ALA A 180 9.72 1.19 -21.25
CA ALA A 180 8.84 1.99 -22.10
C ALA A 180 7.80 1.13 -22.82
N GLU A 181 8.19 -0.02 -23.37
CA GLU A 181 7.25 -0.88 -24.08
C GLU A 181 6.25 -1.57 -23.14
N LEU A 182 6.71 -2.06 -21.98
CA LEU A 182 5.80 -2.65 -21.01
C LEU A 182 4.78 -1.63 -20.49
N ASN A 183 5.20 -0.38 -20.28
CA ASN A 183 4.30 0.71 -19.88
C ASN A 183 3.23 1.00 -20.94
N LYS A 184 3.56 0.92 -22.24
CA LYS A 184 2.55 1.02 -23.31
C LYS A 184 1.53 -0.11 -23.21
N ILE A 185 1.97 -1.35 -23.01
CA ILE A 185 1.07 -2.51 -22.84
C ILE A 185 0.15 -2.34 -21.62
N ILE A 186 0.69 -1.84 -20.50
CA ILE A 186 -0.11 -1.57 -19.28
C ILE A 186 -1.17 -0.51 -19.57
N ALA A 187 -0.82 0.55 -20.31
CA ALA A 187 -1.78 1.58 -20.72
C ALA A 187 -2.89 1.02 -21.63
N GLU A 188 -2.57 0.11 -22.56
CA GLU A 188 -3.56 -0.57 -23.40
C GLU A 188 -4.56 -1.40 -22.60
N CYS A 189 -4.12 -2.01 -21.50
CA CYS A 189 -4.98 -2.79 -20.61
C CYS A 189 -6.10 -1.95 -19.95
N ASN A 190 -6.08 -0.61 -20.09
CA ASN A 190 -7.07 0.30 -19.54
C ASN A 190 -7.33 0.04 -18.04
N VAL A 191 -6.26 -0.23 -17.28
CA VAL A 191 -6.35 -0.64 -15.87
C VAL A 191 -7.12 0.40 -15.05
N ASP A 192 -6.98 1.69 -15.38
CA ASP A 192 -7.65 2.82 -14.72
C ASP A 192 -9.18 2.77 -14.84
N LYS A 193 -9.73 2.22 -15.94
CA LYS A 193 -11.19 2.07 -16.12
C LYS A 193 -11.78 0.92 -15.31
N ARG A 194 -10.94 0.07 -14.72
CA ARG A 194 -11.32 -1.12 -13.97
C ARG A 194 -11.09 -0.97 -12.47
N LEU A 195 -10.89 0.25 -11.96
CA LEU A 195 -10.63 0.55 -10.56
C LEU A 195 -11.75 0.02 -9.65
N LYS A 196 -11.62 -1.25 -9.24
CA LYS A 196 -12.34 -1.83 -8.13
C LYS A 196 -11.56 -1.51 -6.88
N LYS A 197 -12.27 -1.17 -5.81
CA LYS A 197 -11.67 -1.03 -4.47
C LYS A 197 -10.82 -2.26 -4.18
N LEU A 198 -9.55 -2.06 -3.88
CA LEU A 198 -8.67 -3.16 -3.53
C LEU A 198 -9.11 -3.74 -2.19
N THR A 199 -9.49 -5.01 -2.22
CA THR A 199 -9.91 -5.80 -1.06
C THR A 199 -9.21 -7.16 -1.13
N ALA A 200 -9.22 -7.89 -0.01
CA ALA A 200 -8.75 -9.27 0.03
C ALA A 200 -9.46 -10.11 -1.04
N TYR A 201 -10.79 -9.95 -1.17
CA TYR A 201 -11.60 -10.66 -2.16
C TYR A 201 -11.15 -10.37 -3.60
N THR A 202 -10.96 -9.10 -3.96
CA THR A 202 -10.55 -8.76 -5.34
C THR A 202 -9.15 -9.27 -5.67
N LEU A 203 -8.24 -9.31 -4.70
CA LEU A 203 -6.90 -9.88 -4.86
C LEU A 203 -6.96 -11.40 -5.06
N SER A 204 -7.71 -12.10 -4.20
CA SER A 204 -7.91 -13.55 -4.33
C SER A 204 -8.60 -13.93 -5.64
N ALA A 205 -9.60 -13.16 -6.08
CA ALA A 205 -10.27 -13.38 -7.36
C ALA A 205 -9.31 -13.17 -8.54
N ALA A 206 -8.45 -12.16 -8.50
CA ALA A 206 -7.43 -11.94 -9.53
C ALA A 206 -6.42 -13.10 -9.59
N ALA A 207 -5.91 -13.54 -8.44
CA ALA A 207 -4.99 -14.68 -8.36
C ALA A 207 -5.63 -15.98 -8.86
N ALA A 208 -6.89 -16.26 -8.47
CA ALA A 208 -7.64 -17.41 -8.96
C ALA A 208 -7.87 -17.34 -10.48
N GLY A 209 -8.17 -16.15 -11.01
CA GLY A 209 -8.30 -15.92 -12.45
C GLY A 209 -7.01 -16.23 -13.21
N ALA A 210 -5.87 -15.73 -12.72
CA ALA A 210 -4.56 -16.02 -13.31
C ALA A 210 -4.24 -17.53 -13.26
N LYS A 211 -4.48 -18.19 -12.12
CA LYS A 211 -4.31 -19.63 -11.96
C LYS A 211 -5.19 -20.43 -12.92
N GLY A 212 -6.44 -20.01 -13.13
CA GLY A 212 -7.36 -20.65 -14.08
C GLY A 212 -6.94 -20.54 -15.55
N LEU A 213 -6.01 -19.65 -15.88
CA LEU A 213 -5.45 -19.51 -17.23
C LEU A 213 -4.22 -20.39 -17.46
N LEU A 214 -3.63 -20.98 -16.41
CA LEU A 214 -2.59 -21.99 -16.56
C LEU A 214 -3.12 -23.15 -17.41
N SER A 215 -2.26 -23.75 -18.22
CA SER A 215 -2.59 -24.88 -19.10
C SER A 215 -3.50 -24.56 -20.29
N ARG A 216 -4.07 -23.36 -20.39
CA ARG A 216 -5.10 -23.06 -21.41
C ARG A 216 -4.61 -23.29 -22.83
N TYR A 217 -3.31 -23.09 -23.09
CA TYR A 217 -2.66 -23.39 -24.36
C TYR A 217 -1.64 -24.53 -24.27
N GLY A 218 -1.64 -25.28 -23.17
CA GLY A 218 -0.66 -26.36 -22.95
C GLY A 218 -0.73 -27.50 -23.96
N THR A 219 -1.84 -27.62 -24.69
CA THR A 219 -2.04 -28.64 -25.74
C THR A 219 -1.24 -28.39 -27.02
N THR A 220 -0.61 -27.21 -27.18
CA THR A 220 0.29 -26.98 -28.33
C THR A 220 1.63 -27.69 -28.16
N ARG A 221 2.01 -28.09 -26.94
CA ARG A 221 3.25 -28.82 -26.70
C ARG A 221 3.16 -30.28 -27.12
N GLN A 222 4.17 -30.74 -27.85
CA GLN A 222 4.39 -32.17 -28.11
C GLN A 222 5.08 -32.87 -26.92
N ASN A 223 5.91 -32.16 -26.15
CA ASN A 223 6.72 -32.72 -25.06
C ASN A 223 6.69 -31.85 -23.80
N GLY A 224 6.34 -32.40 -22.63
CA GLY A 224 6.41 -31.72 -21.32
C GLY A 224 5.04 -31.38 -20.69
N PRO A 225 5.01 -30.99 -19.41
CA PRO A 225 3.77 -30.78 -18.67
C PRO A 225 3.06 -29.49 -19.11
N GLY A 226 2.10 -29.61 -20.04
CA GLY A 226 1.30 -28.48 -20.51
C GLY A 226 0.60 -27.69 -19.40
N HIS A 227 0.40 -28.29 -18.22
CA HIS A 227 -0.23 -27.63 -17.08
C HIS A 227 0.61 -26.51 -16.43
N ALA A 228 1.91 -26.46 -16.72
CA ALA A 228 2.82 -25.51 -16.10
C ALA A 228 2.91 -24.17 -16.83
N TYR A 229 2.21 -24.01 -17.96
CA TYR A 229 2.37 -22.85 -18.84
C TYR A 229 1.26 -21.83 -18.64
N LEU A 230 1.65 -20.57 -18.48
CA LEU A 230 0.78 -19.41 -18.67
C LEU A 230 1.10 -18.78 -20.03
N GLY A 231 0.13 -18.62 -20.92
CA GLY A 231 0.37 -18.12 -22.28
C GLY A 231 0.57 -19.25 -23.30
N LYS A 232 1.08 -18.92 -24.50
CA LYS A 232 1.16 -19.83 -25.64
C LYS A 232 2.62 -20.27 -25.90
N PRO A 233 3.02 -21.47 -25.46
CA PRO A 233 4.37 -21.98 -25.72
C PRO A 233 4.60 -22.36 -27.18
N THR A 234 5.87 -22.39 -27.60
CA THR A 234 6.30 -23.17 -28.77
C THR A 234 6.28 -24.67 -28.47
N ASP A 235 6.17 -25.46 -29.53
CA ASP A 235 6.04 -26.92 -29.42
C ASP A 235 7.31 -27.60 -28.87
N VAL A 236 8.49 -26.98 -29.07
CA VAL A 236 9.82 -27.56 -28.75
C VAL A 236 10.57 -26.77 -27.66
N GLN A 237 10.74 -25.47 -27.83
CA GLN A 237 11.60 -24.62 -26.99
C GLN A 237 10.85 -24.00 -25.79
N GLY A 238 9.51 -24.06 -25.78
CA GLY A 238 8.69 -23.57 -24.70
C GLY A 238 8.45 -22.06 -24.75
N CYS A 239 8.96 -21.35 -23.76
CA CYS A 239 8.80 -19.90 -23.62
C CYS A 239 10.09 -19.19 -24.00
N ASP A 240 10.26 -18.99 -25.30
CA ASP A 240 11.48 -18.49 -25.95
C ASP A 240 11.27 -17.20 -26.75
N GLY A 241 10.07 -16.62 -26.72
CA GLY A 241 9.78 -15.34 -27.38
C GLY A 241 9.79 -15.39 -28.92
N GLN A 242 9.76 -16.58 -29.55
CA GLN A 242 9.92 -16.70 -30.99
C GLN A 242 8.60 -16.76 -31.79
N GLY A 243 8.51 -15.94 -32.83
CA GLY A 243 7.41 -15.93 -33.79
C GLY A 243 6.02 -15.64 -33.18
N ASN A 244 4.98 -16.32 -33.68
CA ASN A 244 3.59 -16.20 -33.18
C ASN A 244 3.29 -17.18 -32.00
N GLN A 245 4.34 -17.67 -31.36
CA GLN A 245 4.34 -18.64 -30.25
C GLN A 245 5.43 -18.18 -29.24
N GLY A 246 5.80 -19.01 -28.25
CA GLY A 246 6.89 -18.66 -27.32
C GLY A 246 6.55 -17.64 -26.24
N MET A 247 5.40 -16.97 -26.35
CA MET A 247 4.90 -15.98 -25.40
C MET A 247 4.20 -16.64 -24.23
N CYS A 248 5.00 -17.09 -23.29
CA CYS A 248 4.50 -17.75 -22.10
C CYS A 248 5.45 -17.59 -20.92
N VAL A 249 5.00 -18.08 -19.78
CA VAL A 249 5.84 -18.36 -18.63
C VAL A 249 5.73 -19.84 -18.31
N ASN A 250 6.88 -20.51 -18.17
CA ASN A 250 6.97 -21.92 -17.79
C ASN A 250 7.25 -22.05 -16.29
N TYR A 251 6.21 -22.38 -15.53
CA TYR A 251 6.26 -22.59 -14.08
C TYR A 251 6.57 -24.05 -13.68
N GLN A 252 7.15 -24.86 -14.56
CA GLN A 252 7.35 -26.29 -14.32
C GLN A 252 8.22 -26.55 -13.08
N VAL A 253 9.24 -25.72 -12.82
CA VAL A 253 10.07 -25.84 -11.61
C VAL A 253 9.25 -25.56 -10.36
N GLN A 254 8.43 -24.51 -10.39
CA GLN A 254 7.60 -24.04 -9.27
C GLN A 254 6.45 -25.01 -8.96
N LEU A 255 5.89 -25.64 -9.99
CA LEU A 255 4.74 -26.55 -9.88
C LEU A 255 5.15 -28.04 -9.83
N SER A 256 6.45 -28.33 -9.82
CA SER A 256 6.97 -29.67 -9.60
C SER A 256 6.68 -30.16 -8.18
N LYS A 257 6.82 -31.48 -7.94
CA LYS A 257 6.59 -32.09 -6.61
C LYS A 257 7.44 -31.46 -5.49
N SER A 258 8.62 -30.96 -5.81
CA SER A 258 9.54 -30.30 -4.88
C SER A 258 9.50 -28.77 -4.98
N GLY A 259 8.62 -28.22 -5.82
CA GLY A 259 8.49 -26.78 -6.03
C GLY A 259 7.76 -26.08 -4.89
N SER A 260 8.05 -24.78 -4.69
CA SER A 260 7.42 -23.97 -3.65
C SER A 260 6.06 -23.36 -4.07
N GLY A 261 5.57 -23.68 -5.27
CA GLY A 261 4.47 -22.96 -5.91
C GLY A 261 4.92 -21.63 -6.51
N ILE A 262 3.97 -20.94 -7.16
CA ILE A 262 4.12 -19.59 -7.71
C ILE A 262 3.80 -18.60 -6.59
N LYS A 263 4.69 -17.64 -6.34
CA LYS A 263 4.65 -16.70 -5.22
C LYS A 263 4.05 -15.35 -5.59
#